data_AF-A0A9D7E4T1-F1
#
_entry.id   AF-A0A9D7E4T1-F1
#
_cell.length_a   1.000
_cell.length_b   1.000
_cell.length_c   1.000
_cell.angle_alpha   90.00
_cell.angle_beta   90.00
_cell.angle_gamma   90.00
#
_symmetry.space_group_name_H-M   'P 1'
#
loop_
_entity.id
_entity.type
_entity.pdbx_description
1 polymer ?
#
loop_
_entity_poly.entity_id
_entity_poly.type
_entity_poly.pdbx_seq_one_letter_code
_entity_poly.pdbx_strand_id
1 'polypeptide(L)'
;MLHFSDLQRQPVPAQLIAFASAYLDSAVTVCEQLCARAHEANYAHGAVVMSLSFHSLELLFKGGILTVCADAQFGGRSGHDLDALSKRFFKLYPKKDFQFDVPFRREFPEVIGEMPAEEIAALRAYAEDCSRRVPKTNVTAIR
;
A
#
# COMPACT_ATOMS: atom_id res chain seq x y z
N MET A 1 -20.09 13.01 10.63
CA MET A 1 -19.73 12.88 9.21
C MET A 1 -18.93 14.13 8.84
N LEU A 2 -17.66 13.98 8.47
CA LEU A 2 -16.86 15.08 7.90
C LEU A 2 -17.21 15.20 6.42
N HIS A 3 -17.52 16.41 5.92
CA HIS A 3 -17.70 16.60 4.49
C HIS A 3 -16.34 16.70 3.80
N PHE A 4 -16.29 16.37 2.50
CA PHE A 4 -15.07 16.46 1.70
C PHE A 4 -14.44 17.86 1.75
N SER A 5 -15.27 18.91 1.75
CA SER A 5 -14.83 20.30 1.89
C SER A 5 -14.13 20.59 3.23
N ASP A 6 -14.52 19.89 4.30
CA ASP A 6 -13.91 20.06 5.63
C ASP A 6 -12.54 19.41 5.66
N LEU A 7 -12.40 18.25 5.01
CA LEU A 7 -11.13 17.55 4.88
C LEU A 7 -10.11 18.37 4.08
N GLN A 8 -10.53 18.97 2.96
CA GLN A 8 -9.65 19.79 2.11
C GLN A 8 -9.06 21.02 2.82
N ARG A 9 -9.74 21.53 3.86
CA ARG A 9 -9.28 22.67 4.66
C ARG A 9 -8.25 22.30 5.73
N GLN A 10 -8.08 21.00 6.01
CA GLN A 10 -7.10 20.53 6.99
C GLN A 10 -5.68 20.66 6.43
N PRO A 11 -4.65 20.78 7.28
CA PRO A 11 -3.27 20.61 6.86
C PRO A 11 -3.06 19.24 6.19
N VAL A 12 -2.19 19.17 5.18
CA VAL A 12 -1.89 17.92 4.44
C VAL A 12 -1.59 16.73 5.37
N PRO A 13 -0.79 16.84 6.45
CA PRO A 13 -0.57 15.73 7.38
C PRO A 13 -1.86 15.15 7.96
N ALA A 14 -2.80 16.02 8.34
CA ALA A 14 -4.08 15.62 8.92
C ALA A 14 -5.00 14.99 7.86
N GLN A 15 -4.95 15.47 6.61
CA GLN A 15 -5.67 14.84 5.50
C GLN A 15 -5.17 13.40 5.28
N LEU A 16 -3.86 13.19 5.26
CA LEU A 16 -3.26 11.86 5.06
C LEU A 16 -3.64 10.89 6.19
N ILE A 17 -3.61 11.35 7.44
CA ILE A 17 -4.00 10.52 8.60
C ILE A 17 -5.50 10.17 8.56
N ALA A 18 -6.36 11.11 8.18
CA ALA A 18 -7.78 10.86 8.01
C ALA A 18 -8.05 9.84 6.90
N PHE A 19 -7.38 9.97 5.75
CA PHE A 19 -7.48 8.96 4.69
C PHE A 19 -6.91 7.62 5.13
N ALA A 20 -5.78 7.57 5.84
CA ALA A 20 -5.22 6.34 6.37
C ALA A 20 -6.25 5.55 7.18
N SER A 21 -6.99 6.24 8.06
CA SER A 21 -8.07 5.65 8.85
C SER A 21 -9.21 5.14 7.95
N ALA A 22 -9.67 5.95 6.99
CA ALA A 22 -10.74 5.54 6.06
C ALA A 22 -10.35 4.33 5.19
N TYR A 23 -9.09 4.23 4.76
CA TYR A 23 -8.57 3.06 4.03
C TYR A 23 -8.58 1.81 4.92
N LEU A 24 -8.22 1.93 6.20
CA LEU A 24 -8.28 0.83 7.15
C LEU A 24 -9.71 0.36 7.40
N ASP A 25 -10.62 1.30 7.68
CA ASP A 25 -12.05 0.99 7.90
C ASP A 25 -12.66 0.30 6.68
N SER A 26 -12.29 0.74 5.48
CA SER A 26 -12.70 0.11 4.22
C SER A 26 -12.13 -1.29 4.07
N ALA A 27 -10.84 -1.50 4.39
CA ALA A 27 -10.21 -2.81 4.35
C ALA A 27 -10.89 -3.80 5.31
N VAL A 28 -11.19 -3.37 6.54
CA VAL A 28 -11.92 -4.16 7.55
C VAL A 28 -13.30 -4.52 7.04
N THR A 29 -14.07 -3.54 6.55
CA THR A 29 -15.44 -3.75 6.04
C THR A 29 -15.46 -4.78 4.91
N VAL A 30 -14.56 -4.65 3.93
CA VAL A 30 -14.47 -5.59 2.81
C VAL A 30 -14.03 -6.97 3.30
N CYS A 31 -13.06 -7.05 4.20
CA CYS A 31 -12.59 -8.31 4.78
C CYS A 31 -13.73 -9.06 5.49
N GLU A 32 -14.48 -8.37 6.36
CA GLU A 32 -15.61 -8.95 7.08
C GLU A 32 -16.71 -9.45 6.13
N GLN A 33 -17.00 -8.70 5.05
CA GLN A 33 -17.94 -9.13 4.02
C GLN A 33 -17.48 -10.40 3.30
N LEU A 34 -16.19 -10.50 2.96
CA LEU A 34 -15.62 -11.69 2.32
C LEU A 34 -15.65 -12.91 3.26
N CYS A 35 -15.42 -12.71 4.56
CA CYS A 35 -15.56 -13.77 5.56
C CYS A 35 -17.02 -14.23 5.68
N ALA A 36 -17.98 -13.30 5.69
CA ALA A 36 -19.41 -13.61 5.79
C ALA A 36 -19.97 -14.27 4.51
N ARG A 37 -19.39 -13.95 3.34
CA ARG A 37 -19.82 -14.46 2.03
C ARG A 37 -18.67 -15.18 1.33
N ALA A 38 -18.12 -16.20 1.98
CA ALA A 38 -16.95 -16.93 1.49
C ALA A 38 -17.10 -17.49 0.05
N HIS A 39 -18.33 -17.78 -0.39
CA HIS A 39 -18.61 -18.23 -1.76
C HIS A 39 -18.44 -17.14 -2.84
N GLU A 40 -18.50 -15.86 -2.45
CA GLU A 40 -18.20 -14.70 -3.31
C GLU A 40 -16.72 -14.28 -3.21
N ALA A 41 -15.97 -14.83 -2.26
CA ALA A 41 -14.57 -14.49 -2.05
C ALA A 41 -13.68 -15.11 -3.14
N ASN A 42 -12.82 -14.29 -3.72
CA ASN A 42 -11.82 -14.71 -4.69
C ASN A 42 -10.53 -13.93 -4.49
N TYR A 43 -9.48 -14.31 -5.22
CA TYR A 43 -8.18 -13.67 -5.12
C TYR A 43 -8.22 -12.17 -5.37
N ALA A 44 -8.98 -11.70 -6.36
CA ALA A 44 -9.07 -10.28 -6.68
C ALA A 44 -9.69 -9.48 -5.52
N HIS A 45 -10.73 -10.03 -4.88
CA HIS A 45 -11.32 -9.41 -3.68
C HIS A 45 -10.33 -9.37 -2.51
N GLY A 46 -9.60 -10.47 -2.26
CA GLY A 46 -8.55 -10.50 -1.23
C GLY A 46 -7.43 -9.51 -1.51
N ALA A 47 -6.99 -9.39 -2.77
CA ALA A 47 -5.97 -8.44 -3.18
C ALA A 47 -6.39 -6.98 -2.94
N VAL A 48 -7.68 -6.65 -3.06
CA VAL A 48 -8.21 -5.34 -2.70
C VAL A 48 -8.06 -5.06 -1.21
N VAL A 49 -8.41 -6.01 -0.33
CA VAL A 49 -8.21 -5.86 1.13
C VAL A 49 -6.75 -5.57 1.45
N MET A 50 -5.83 -6.33 0.83
CA MET A 50 -4.39 -6.13 1.01
C MET A 50 -3.93 -4.76 0.50
N SER A 51 -4.40 -4.31 -0.66
CA SER A 51 -4.06 -3.01 -1.24
C SER A 51 -4.56 -1.84 -0.38
N LEU A 52 -5.78 -1.91 0.14
CA LEU A 52 -6.34 -0.91 1.05
C LEU A 52 -5.53 -0.84 2.36
N SER A 53 -5.19 -2.00 2.91
CA SER A 53 -4.39 -2.11 4.15
C SER A 53 -2.99 -1.54 3.97
N PHE A 54 -2.34 -1.84 2.84
CA PHE A 54 -1.04 -1.27 2.47
C PHE A 54 -1.10 0.25 2.39
N HIS A 55 -2.10 0.80 1.70
CA HIS A 55 -2.21 2.23 1.49
C HIS A 55 -2.55 2.99 2.78
N SER A 56 -3.32 2.36 3.69
CA SER A 56 -3.53 2.88 5.04
C SER A 56 -2.20 3.15 5.76
N LEU A 57 -1.30 2.16 5.79
CA LEU A 57 0.01 2.30 6.43
C LEU A 57 0.88 3.35 5.73
N GLU A 58 0.89 3.37 4.39
CA GLU A 58 1.64 4.34 3.61
C GLU A 58 1.25 5.78 3.99
N LEU A 59 -0.06 6.06 4.04
CA LEU A 59 -0.59 7.38 4.37
C LEU A 59 -0.37 7.73 5.84
N LEU A 60 -0.50 6.77 6.75
CA LEU A 60 -0.20 6.95 8.17
C LEU A 60 1.24 7.41 8.36
N PHE A 61 2.20 6.71 7.76
CA PHE A 61 3.62 7.07 7.87
C PHE A 61 3.92 8.42 7.24
N LYS A 62 3.40 8.70 6.03
CA LYS A 62 3.59 10.00 5.37
C LYS A 62 3.02 11.16 6.20
N GLY A 63 1.79 11.04 6.67
CA GLY A 63 1.15 12.05 7.49
C GLY A 63 1.88 12.27 8.81
N GLY A 64 2.28 11.18 9.48
CA GLY A 64 3.07 11.24 10.70
C GLY A 64 4.44 11.90 10.51
N ILE A 65 5.15 11.57 9.42
CA ILE A 65 6.44 12.19 9.08
C ILE A 65 6.26 13.69 8.80
N LEU A 66 5.26 14.08 8.01
CA LEU A 66 5.03 15.49 7.67
C LEU A 66 4.61 16.35 8.87
N THR A 67 4.05 15.73 9.91
CA THR A 67 3.72 16.43 11.17
C THR A 67 4.97 16.95 11.88
N VAL A 68 6.12 16.29 11.70
CA VAL A 68 7.40 16.67 12.34
C VAL A 68 8.36 17.31 11.34
N CYS A 69 8.38 16.85 10.09
CA CYS A 69 9.24 17.33 9.01
C CYS A 69 8.36 17.81 7.84
N ALA A 70 7.89 19.05 7.90
CA ALA A 70 6.93 19.60 6.93
C ALA A 70 7.49 19.70 5.49
N ASP A 71 8.81 19.71 5.33
CA ASP A 71 9.54 19.74 4.06
C ASP A 71 9.82 18.34 3.48
N ALA A 72 9.37 17.28 4.16
CA ALA A 72 9.56 15.92 3.70
C ALA A 72 8.93 15.69 2.31
N GLN A 73 9.71 15.15 1.39
CA GLN A 73 9.24 14.78 0.05
C GLN A 73 9.12 13.27 -0.08
N PHE A 74 8.09 12.83 -0.81
CA PHE A 74 7.77 11.41 -1.06
C PHE A 74 7.70 11.10 -2.56
N GLY A 75 8.59 11.68 -3.35
CA GLY A 75 8.64 11.47 -4.80
C GLY A 75 9.16 10.09 -5.19
N GLY A 76 8.81 9.65 -6.41
CA GLY A 76 9.34 8.44 -7.05
C GLY A 76 8.97 7.13 -6.33
N ARG A 77 9.75 6.07 -6.59
CA ARG A 77 9.51 4.73 -6.00
C ARG A 77 9.60 4.72 -4.48
N SER A 78 10.43 5.59 -3.91
CA SER A 78 10.58 5.79 -2.45
C SER A 78 9.31 6.30 -1.77
N GLY A 79 8.39 6.90 -2.52
CA GLY A 79 7.10 7.34 -2.00
C GLY A 79 6.17 6.22 -1.58
N HIS A 80 6.41 4.99 -2.04
CA HIS A 80 5.56 3.82 -1.78
C HIS A 80 6.32 2.72 -1.03
N ASP A 81 7.54 2.99 -0.57
CA ASP A 81 8.36 2.00 0.11
C ASP A 81 8.05 1.99 1.61
N LEU A 82 7.23 1.03 2.06
CA LEU A 82 6.86 0.89 3.48
C LEU A 82 8.06 0.58 4.39
N ASP A 83 9.12 -0.07 3.88
CA ASP A 83 10.32 -0.33 4.68
C ASP A 83 11.04 0.97 4.99
N ALA A 84 11.21 1.83 3.98
CA ALA A 84 11.82 3.14 4.15
C ALA A 84 10.96 4.07 5.00
N LEU A 85 9.65 4.11 4.75
CA LEU A 85 8.70 4.95 5.47
C LEU A 85 8.61 4.56 6.95
N SER A 86 8.47 3.27 7.27
CA SER A 86 8.37 2.80 8.66
C SER A 86 9.65 3.08 9.44
N LYS A 87 10.83 2.81 8.87
CA LYS A 87 12.13 3.14 9.51
C LYS A 87 12.23 4.63 9.82
N ARG A 88 11.83 5.49 8.88
CA ARG A 88 11.85 6.95 9.08
C ARG A 88 10.86 7.37 10.16
N PHE A 89 9.63 6.85 10.13
CA PHE A 89 8.60 7.15 11.12
C PHE A 89 9.05 6.72 12.53
N PHE A 90 9.53 5.50 12.72
CA PHE A 90 9.97 5.01 14.03
C PHE A 90 11.16 5.78 14.60
N LYS A 91 12.04 6.33 13.74
CA LYS A 91 13.11 7.24 14.18
C LYS A 91 12.57 8.55 14.74
N LEU A 92 11.49 9.09 14.16
CA LEU A 92 10.84 10.33 14.60
C LEU A 92 9.97 10.11 15.84
N TYR A 93 9.40 8.91 16.00
CA TYR A 93 8.52 8.53 17.10
C TYR A 93 9.08 7.34 17.90
N PRO A 94 10.16 7.51 18.69
CA PRO A 94 10.88 6.40 19.32
C PRO A 94 10.16 5.78 20.53
N LYS A 95 9.03 6.37 20.99
CA LYS A 95 8.29 5.81 22.13
C LYS A 95 7.71 4.45 21.76
N LYS A 96 7.70 3.53 22.73
CA LYS A 96 7.25 2.15 22.55
C LYS A 96 5.84 2.05 21.96
N ASP A 97 4.94 2.96 22.31
CA ASP A 97 3.56 2.97 21.82
C ASP A 97 3.44 3.19 20.30
N PHE A 98 4.47 3.76 19.67
CA PHE A 98 4.54 3.94 18.22
C PHE A 98 5.35 2.86 17.51
N GLN A 99 5.91 1.90 18.26
CA GLN A 99 6.68 0.80 17.69
C GLN A 99 5.77 -0.41 17.52
N PHE A 100 5.64 -0.89 16.30
CA PHE A 100 4.83 -2.06 15.96
C PHE A 100 5.44 -2.81 14.78
N ASP A 101 5.05 -4.08 14.63
CA ASP A 101 5.44 -4.85 13.47
C ASP A 101 4.65 -4.39 12.24
N VAL A 102 5.38 -4.03 11.18
CA VAL A 102 4.77 -3.47 9.97
C VAL A 102 4.53 -4.63 9.01
N PRO A 103 3.27 -4.92 8.65
CA PRO A 103 2.99 -5.92 7.63
C PRO A 103 3.46 -5.43 6.25
N PHE A 104 3.52 -6.32 5.26
CA PHE A 104 3.92 -6.02 3.88
C PHE A 104 5.39 -5.56 3.71
N ARG A 105 6.22 -5.72 4.75
CA ARG A 105 7.67 -5.55 4.59
C ARG A 105 8.18 -6.53 3.55
N ARG A 106 9.22 -6.14 2.82
CA ARG A 106 9.91 -7.11 1.97
C ARG A 106 10.58 -8.12 2.87
N GLU A 107 9.91 -9.24 3.06
CA GLU A 107 10.58 -10.48 3.36
C GLU A 107 11.41 -10.80 2.12
N PHE A 108 12.73 -10.64 2.23
CA PHE A 108 13.59 -11.44 1.38
C PHE A 108 13.33 -12.86 1.86
N PRO A 109 12.81 -13.75 1.01
CA PRO A 109 13.01 -15.14 1.30
C PRO A 109 14.53 -15.28 1.38
N GLU A 110 15.08 -15.54 2.57
CA GLU A 110 16.10 -16.58 2.61
C GLU A 110 15.45 -17.70 1.81
N VAL A 111 15.99 -17.97 0.63
CA VAL A 111 15.36 -18.89 -0.32
C VAL A 111 15.25 -20.24 0.38
N ILE A 112 14.13 -20.49 1.06
CA ILE A 112 13.76 -21.78 1.62
C ILE A 112 13.31 -22.57 0.39
N GLY A 113 14.28 -23.15 -0.29
CA GLY A 113 14.12 -23.96 -1.50
C GLY A 113 14.49 -23.19 -2.77
N GLU A 114 15.59 -23.59 -3.40
CA GLU A 114 15.91 -23.19 -4.78
C GLU A 114 14.70 -23.52 -5.66
N MET A 115 13.98 -22.51 -6.12
CA MET A 115 12.91 -22.72 -7.09
C MET A 115 13.55 -23.27 -8.37
N PRO A 116 13.11 -24.44 -8.89
CA PRO A 116 13.72 -25.04 -10.06
C PRO A 116 13.78 -24.05 -11.22
N ALA A 117 14.89 -24.07 -11.98
CA ALA A 117 15.10 -23.13 -13.08
C ALA A 117 13.96 -23.15 -14.10
N GLU A 118 13.29 -24.29 -14.25
CA GLU A 118 12.11 -24.49 -15.11
C GLU A 118 10.90 -23.67 -14.65
N GLU A 119 10.66 -23.59 -13.34
CA GLU A 119 9.53 -22.85 -12.77
C GLU A 119 9.78 -21.33 -12.85
N ILE A 120 11.04 -20.90 -12.63
CA ILE A 120 11.46 -19.51 -12.92
C ILE A 120 11.26 -19.18 -14.41
N ALA A 121 11.64 -20.08 -15.31
CA ALA A 121 11.50 -19.87 -16.75
C ALA A 121 10.02 -19.79 -17.16
N ALA A 122 9.16 -20.64 -16.59
CA ALA A 122 7.73 -20.63 -16.83
C ALA A 122 7.07 -19.32 -16.35
N LEU A 123 7.42 -18.84 -15.15
CA LEU A 123 6.91 -17.57 -14.63
C LEU A 123 7.36 -16.37 -15.48
N ARG A 124 8.62 -16.36 -15.95
CA ARG A 124 9.12 -15.33 -16.86
C ARG A 124 8.40 -15.34 -18.20
N ALA A 125 8.21 -16.51 -18.80
CA ALA A 125 7.49 -16.67 -20.06
C ALA A 125 6.02 -16.20 -19.92
N TYR A 126 5.37 -16.54 -18.81
CA TYR A 126 4.02 -16.07 -18.50
C TYR A 126 3.96 -14.54 -18.35
N ALA A 127 4.90 -13.94 -17.61
CA ALA A 127 4.97 -12.48 -17.47
C ALA A 127 5.20 -11.75 -18.80
N GLU A 128 6.04 -12.32 -19.69
CA GLU A 128 6.23 -11.80 -21.05
C GLU A 128 4.96 -11.90 -21.89
N ASP A 129 4.26 -13.04 -21.85
CA ASP A 129 3.00 -13.24 -22.56
C ASP A 129 1.91 -12.27 -22.06
N CYS A 130 1.75 -12.12 -20.75
CA CYS A 130 0.89 -11.10 -20.15
C CYS A 130 1.24 -9.69 -20.66
N SER A 131 2.53 -9.35 -20.72
CA SER A 131 2.98 -8.04 -21.21
C SER A 131 2.69 -7.82 -22.70
N ARG A 132 2.71 -8.88 -23.51
CA ARG A 132 2.35 -8.83 -24.95
C ARG A 132 0.84 -8.69 -25.18
N ARG A 133 0.03 -9.24 -24.26
CA ARG A 133 -1.44 -9.20 -24.32
C ARG A 133 -2.05 -7.88 -23.84
N VAL A 134 -1.29 -7.03 -23.16
CA VAL A 134 -1.74 -5.67 -22.83
C VAL A 134 -1.73 -4.84 -24.11
N PRO A 135 -2.89 -4.42 -24.64
CA PRO A 135 -2.91 -3.51 -25.78
C PRO A 135 -2.20 -2.23 -25.38
N LYS A 136 -1.23 -1.79 -26.19
CA LYS A 136 -0.61 -0.47 -26.04
C LYS A 136 -1.73 0.57 -26.19
N THR A 137 -2.31 1.04 -25.10
CA THR A 137 -3.16 2.22 -25.12
C THR A 137 -2.29 3.38 -25.57
N ASN A 138 -2.45 3.78 -26.82
CA ASN A 138 -2.02 5.07 -27.31
C ASN A 138 -2.78 6.12 -26.51
N VAL A 139 -2.22 6.56 -25.38
CA VAL A 139 -2.67 7.78 -24.72
C VAL A 139 -2.18 8.93 -25.61
N THR A 140 -3.00 9.26 -26.60
CA THR A 140 -2.91 10.56 -27.27
C THR A 140 -3.19 11.60 -26.19
N ALA A 141 -2.18 12.39 -25.86
CA ALA A 141 -2.32 13.54 -24.98
C ALA A 141 -3.42 14.45 -25.53
N ILE A 142 -4.52 14.57 -24.79
CA ILE A 142 -5.48 15.65 -24.98
C ILE A 142 -4.88 16.85 -24.25
N ARG A 143 -4.57 17.89 -25.04
CA ARG A 143 -4.16 19.23 -24.59
C ARG A 143 -5.29 19.94 -23.86
#